data_AF-A0A9E4IR86-F1
#
_entry.id   AF-A0A9E4IR86-F1
#
_cell.length_a   1.000
_cell.length_b   1.000
_cell.length_c   1.000
_cell.angle_alpha   90.00
_cell.angle_beta   90.00
_cell.angle_gamma   90.00
#
_symmetry.space_group_name_H-M   'P 1'
#
loop_
_entity.id
_entity.type
_entity.pdbx_description
1 polymer ?
#
loop_
_entity_poly.entity_id
_entity_poly.type
_entity_poly.pdbx_seq_one_letter_code
_entity_poly.pdbx_strand_id
1 'polypeptide(L)'
;MSRMNRALVVAVVACLLAPGSGLAQITDFDLEVVASPALGGDSFGEVGQYELLRGVVTGEVDPADARHEHIANLDRAPRNAAGRVEYRATVEIYRPIDMNRWNRALYHTVSNRGGAGAAETALLERGFAFVRVGWQGDLTPTGSNIVAYLPVASNPDGSSRSSSSTTPSPFRGGG
;
A
#
# COMPACT_ATOMS: atom_id res chain seq x y z
N MET A 1 -38.31 13.00 -36.81
CA MET A 1 -37.32 13.46 -35.81
C MET A 1 -37.55 12.71 -34.50
N SER A 2 -36.77 11.68 -34.16
CA SER A 2 -36.86 10.94 -32.87
C SER A 2 -35.69 9.94 -32.68
N ARG A 3 -35.06 9.49 -33.77
CA ARG A 3 -33.93 8.54 -33.72
C ARG A 3 -32.60 9.15 -33.27
N MET A 4 -32.42 10.47 -33.38
CA MET A 4 -31.14 11.14 -33.09
C MET A 4 -30.86 11.37 -31.60
N ASN A 5 -31.91 11.56 -30.77
CA ASN A 5 -31.75 11.73 -29.31
C ASN A 5 -31.43 10.43 -28.59
N ARG A 6 -31.86 9.26 -29.11
CA ARG A 6 -31.59 7.96 -28.49
C ARG A 6 -30.13 7.53 -28.66
N ALA A 7 -29.54 7.80 -29.81
CA ALA A 7 -28.14 7.49 -30.08
C ALA A 7 -27.19 8.31 -29.20
N LEU A 8 -27.52 9.58 -28.96
CA LEU A 8 -26.71 10.47 -28.12
C LEU A 8 -26.71 10.06 -26.64
N VAL A 9 -27.86 9.63 -26.11
CA VAL A 9 -28.00 9.18 -24.71
C VAL A 9 -27.26 7.86 -24.47
N VAL A 10 -27.29 6.92 -25.43
CA VAL A 10 -26.57 5.64 -25.32
C VAL A 10 -25.05 5.85 -25.34
N ALA A 11 -24.54 6.78 -26.14
CA ALA A 11 -23.10 7.08 -26.20
C ALA A 11 -22.55 7.67 -24.88
N VAL A 12 -23.31 8.53 -24.21
CA VAL A 12 -22.89 9.13 -22.92
C VAL A 12 -22.86 8.08 -21.80
N VAL A 13 -23.84 7.17 -21.74
CA VAL A 13 -23.87 6.09 -20.74
C VAL A 13 -22.75 5.07 -20.96
N ALA A 14 -22.39 4.78 -22.22
CA ALA A 14 -21.32 3.84 -22.53
C ALA A 14 -19.92 4.34 -22.11
N CYS A 15 -19.66 5.66 -22.14
CA CYS A 15 -18.39 6.23 -21.67
C CYS A 15 -18.25 6.24 -20.14
N LEU A 16 -19.36 6.26 -19.38
CA LEU A 16 -19.36 6.21 -17.91
C LEU A 16 -19.15 4.79 -17.35
N LEU A 17 -19.29 3.76 -18.19
CA LEU A 17 -19.20 2.35 -17.82
C LEU A 17 -17.94 1.65 -18.33
N ALA A 18 -17.02 2.37 -19.00
CA ALA A 18 -15.73 1.82 -19.33
C ALA A 18 -14.95 1.60 -18.02
N PRO A 19 -14.69 0.35 -17.59
CA PRO A 19 -13.80 0.12 -16.48
C PRO A 19 -12.43 0.65 -16.89
N GLY A 20 -11.97 1.71 -16.22
CA GLY A 20 -10.57 2.08 -16.29
C GLY A 20 -9.78 0.83 -15.90
N SER A 21 -9.00 0.30 -16.82
CA SER A 21 -8.09 -0.82 -16.55
C SER A 21 -6.96 -0.29 -15.67
N GLY A 22 -7.27 0.01 -14.40
CA GLY A 22 -6.26 0.12 -13.38
C GLY A 22 -5.73 -1.29 -13.18
N LEU A 23 -4.58 -1.60 -13.76
CA LEU A 23 -3.79 -2.72 -13.26
C LEU A 23 -3.50 -2.39 -11.79
N ALA A 24 -4.07 -3.16 -10.88
CA ALA A 24 -3.72 -3.06 -9.48
C ALA A 24 -2.21 -3.33 -9.40
N GLN A 25 -1.45 -2.28 -9.07
CA GLN A 25 -0.01 -2.40 -8.89
C GLN A 25 0.30 -3.19 -7.61
N ILE A 26 -0.69 -3.46 -6.75
CA ILE A 26 -0.59 -4.37 -5.62
C ILE A 26 -1.21 -5.71 -6.03
N THR A 27 -0.43 -6.77 -5.91
CA THR A 27 -0.79 -8.15 -6.31
C THR A 27 -1.12 -9.03 -5.12
N ASP A 28 -0.64 -8.70 -3.91
CA ASP A 28 -0.86 -9.50 -2.70
C ASP A 28 -0.87 -8.67 -1.42
N PHE A 29 -1.66 -9.11 -0.44
CA PHE A 29 -1.75 -8.55 0.91
C PHE A 29 -1.56 -9.66 1.94
N ASP A 30 -0.43 -9.65 2.62
CA ASP A 30 -0.15 -10.49 3.77
C ASP A 30 -0.26 -9.64 5.04
N LEU A 31 -1.43 -9.62 5.68
CA LEU A 31 -1.75 -8.76 6.83
C LEU A 31 -2.34 -9.57 7.97
N GLU A 32 -1.88 -9.30 9.19
CA GLU A 32 -2.40 -9.90 10.42
C GLU A 32 -2.82 -8.83 11.43
N VAL A 33 -3.83 -9.11 12.26
CA VAL A 33 -4.14 -8.28 13.42
C VAL A 33 -3.09 -8.55 14.50
N VAL A 34 -2.24 -7.57 14.77
CA VAL A 34 -1.12 -7.68 15.73
C VAL A 34 -1.41 -7.02 17.07
N ALA A 35 -2.42 -6.16 17.16
CA ALA A 35 -2.92 -5.62 18.43
C ALA A 35 -4.42 -5.31 18.35
N SER A 36 -5.18 -5.78 19.34
CA SER A 36 -6.60 -5.47 19.53
C SER A 36 -6.93 -5.54 21.03
N PRO A 37 -7.20 -4.40 21.71
CA PRO A 37 -7.19 -3.04 21.17
C PRO A 37 -5.77 -2.50 20.94
N ALA A 38 -5.63 -1.66 19.92
CA ALA A 38 -4.44 -0.85 19.65
C ALA A 38 -4.56 0.53 20.34
N LEU A 39 -3.59 1.43 20.07
CA LEU A 39 -3.61 2.82 20.56
C LEU A 39 -3.79 2.94 22.09
N GLY A 40 -3.12 2.07 22.85
CA GLY A 40 -3.21 2.08 24.31
C GLY A 40 -4.53 1.59 24.90
N GLY A 41 -5.48 1.14 24.06
CA GLY A 41 -6.83 0.75 24.49
C GLY A 41 -7.84 1.89 24.51
N ASP A 42 -7.46 3.09 24.05
CA ASP A 42 -8.33 4.26 24.03
C ASP A 42 -9.57 4.07 23.14
N SER A 43 -10.65 4.75 23.51
CA SER A 43 -11.92 4.78 22.77
C SER A 43 -12.14 6.16 22.15
N PHE A 44 -12.58 6.19 20.89
CA PHE A 44 -12.72 7.43 20.12
C PHE A 44 -14.17 7.72 19.79
N GLY A 45 -14.80 8.55 20.62
CA GLY A 45 -16.22 8.92 20.49
C GLY A 45 -17.14 7.69 20.34
N GLU A 46 -18.10 7.79 19.43
CA GLU A 46 -19.06 6.72 19.11
C GLU A 46 -18.48 5.60 18.24
N VAL A 47 -17.26 5.76 17.73
CA VAL A 47 -16.60 4.76 16.88
C VAL A 47 -16.03 3.62 17.72
N GLY A 48 -15.61 3.93 18.94
CA GLY A 48 -15.07 2.96 19.89
C GLY A 48 -13.56 2.75 19.73
N GLN A 49 -13.12 1.53 20.04
CA GLN A 49 -11.73 1.12 20.02
C GLN A 49 -11.26 0.71 18.62
N TYR A 50 -9.95 0.79 18.41
CA TYR A 50 -9.29 0.43 17.16
C TYR A 50 -8.39 -0.79 17.35
N GLU A 51 -8.14 -1.51 16.26
CA GLU A 51 -7.12 -2.56 16.16
C GLU A 51 -6.05 -2.19 15.14
N LEU A 52 -4.88 -2.80 15.26
CA LEU A 52 -3.74 -2.63 14.37
C LEU A 52 -3.54 -3.90 13.55
N LEU A 53 -3.64 -3.76 12.23
CA LEU A 53 -3.18 -4.75 11.28
C LEU A 53 -1.79 -4.38 10.80
N ARG A 54 -0.91 -5.37 10.69
CA ARG A 54 0.45 -5.17 10.20
C ARG A 54 0.85 -6.34 9.30
N GLY A 55 1.63 -6.03 8.28
CA GLY A 55 2.21 -7.04 7.42
C GLY A 55 2.86 -6.44 6.17
N VAL A 56 2.88 -7.20 5.08
CA VAL A 56 3.57 -6.83 3.84
C VAL A 56 2.58 -6.82 2.68
N VAL A 57 2.66 -5.78 1.85
CA VAL A 57 1.99 -5.74 0.56
C VAL A 57 3.01 -5.97 -0.54
N THR A 58 2.65 -6.78 -1.54
CA THR A 58 3.47 -7.04 -2.72
C THR A 58 2.85 -6.36 -3.91
N GLY A 59 3.68 -5.74 -4.74
CA GLY A 59 3.24 -5.07 -5.95
C GLY A 59 4.17 -5.26 -7.14
N GLU A 60 3.67 -4.94 -8.31
CA GLU A 60 4.34 -5.11 -9.59
C GLU A 60 4.10 -3.93 -10.53
N VAL A 61 5.18 -3.35 -11.04
CA VAL A 61 5.12 -2.28 -12.04
C VAL A 61 5.66 -2.73 -13.40
N ASP A 62 5.11 -2.11 -14.45
CA ASP A 62 5.63 -2.26 -15.81
C ASP A 62 6.80 -1.27 -16.01
N PRO A 63 8.03 -1.74 -16.26
CA PRO A 63 9.14 -0.84 -16.55
C PRO A 63 9.00 -0.10 -17.89
N ALA A 64 8.12 -0.55 -18.80
CA ALA A 64 7.89 0.05 -20.12
C ALA A 64 6.72 1.05 -20.14
N ASP A 65 6.00 1.22 -19.03
CA ASP A 65 4.91 2.18 -18.95
C ASP A 65 5.45 3.60 -18.87
N ALA A 66 4.96 4.48 -19.77
CA ALA A 66 5.37 5.88 -19.82
C ALA A 66 5.15 6.63 -18.49
N ARG A 67 4.20 6.19 -17.67
CA ARG A 67 3.97 6.77 -16.32
C ARG A 67 5.12 6.51 -15.35
N HIS A 68 5.99 5.55 -15.66
CA HIS A 68 7.12 5.16 -14.83
C HIS A 68 8.48 5.61 -15.40
N GLU A 69 8.51 6.37 -16.49
CA GLU A 69 9.75 6.75 -17.19
C GLU A 69 10.73 7.55 -16.32
N HIS A 70 10.22 8.23 -15.28
CA HIS A 70 11.02 9.01 -14.33
C HIS A 70 11.46 8.22 -13.09
N ILE A 71 11.08 6.93 -12.96
CA ILE A 71 11.53 6.08 -11.85
C ILE A 71 12.96 5.63 -12.13
N ALA A 72 13.89 6.09 -11.29
CA ALA A 72 15.31 5.86 -11.49
C ALA A 72 15.68 4.35 -11.51
N ASN A 73 16.40 3.95 -12.56
CA ASN A 73 16.91 2.58 -12.79
C ASN A 73 15.84 1.48 -12.87
N LEU A 74 14.56 1.82 -13.06
CA LEU A 74 13.49 0.83 -13.16
C LEU A 74 13.69 -0.10 -14.37
N ASP A 75 14.23 0.44 -15.46
CA ASP A 75 14.60 -0.29 -16.68
C ASP A 75 15.64 -1.39 -16.43
N ARG A 76 16.46 -1.23 -15.37
CA ARG A 76 17.57 -2.11 -14.97
C ARG A 76 17.26 -2.99 -13.75
N ALA A 77 16.05 -2.91 -13.22
CA ALA A 77 15.62 -3.77 -12.12
C ALA A 77 15.35 -5.21 -12.62
N PRO A 78 15.59 -6.24 -11.79
CA PRO A 78 15.19 -7.61 -12.09
C PRO A 78 13.68 -7.70 -12.35
N ARG A 79 13.30 -8.55 -13.29
CA ARG A 79 11.91 -8.76 -13.70
C ARG A 79 11.46 -10.18 -13.36
N ASN A 80 10.21 -10.32 -12.94
CA ASN A 80 9.58 -11.62 -12.71
C ASN A 80 9.24 -12.32 -14.04
N ALA A 81 8.64 -13.52 -13.97
CA ALA A 81 8.25 -14.30 -15.15
C ALA A 81 7.22 -13.59 -16.06
N ALA A 82 6.48 -12.62 -15.53
CA ALA A 82 5.55 -11.77 -16.27
C ALA A 82 6.23 -10.54 -16.90
N GLY A 83 7.56 -10.39 -16.76
CA GLY A 83 8.30 -9.24 -17.27
C GLY A 83 8.12 -7.96 -16.45
N ARG A 84 7.56 -8.06 -15.24
CA ARG A 84 7.24 -6.94 -14.34
C ARG A 84 8.30 -6.81 -13.25
N VAL A 85 8.45 -5.63 -12.69
CA VAL A 85 9.35 -5.37 -11.56
C VAL A 85 8.56 -5.48 -10.26
N GLU A 86 8.87 -6.47 -9.43
CA GLU A 86 8.25 -6.67 -8.11
C GLU A 86 8.85 -5.70 -7.08
N TYR A 87 7.99 -5.15 -6.22
CA TYR A 87 8.35 -4.38 -5.04
C TYR A 87 7.48 -4.82 -3.87
N ARG A 88 7.94 -4.60 -2.64
CA ARG A 88 7.11 -4.84 -1.44
C ARG A 88 7.24 -3.68 -0.46
N ALA A 89 6.26 -3.55 0.43
CA ALA A 89 6.32 -2.59 1.52
C ALA A 89 5.66 -3.15 2.78
N THR A 90 6.23 -2.85 3.93
CA THR A 90 5.51 -3.02 5.20
C THR A 90 4.35 -2.04 5.25
N VAL A 91 3.18 -2.50 5.70
CA VAL A 91 2.00 -1.66 5.91
C VAL A 91 1.48 -1.85 7.33
N GLU A 92 1.10 -0.74 7.95
CA GLU A 92 0.30 -0.72 9.19
C GLU A 92 -1.06 -0.07 8.90
N ILE A 93 -2.13 -0.71 9.38
CA ILE A 93 -3.50 -0.21 9.26
C ILE A 93 -4.14 -0.18 10.64
N TYR A 94 -4.49 1.00 11.11
CA TYR A 94 -5.38 1.15 12.27
C TYR A 94 -6.80 1.28 11.77
N ARG A 95 -7.71 0.42 12.22
CA ARG A 95 -9.13 0.46 11.86
C ARG A 95 -10.03 0.27 13.09
N PRO A 96 -11.30 0.74 13.05
CA PRO A 96 -12.25 0.44 14.11
C PRO A 96 -12.40 -1.07 14.30
N ILE A 97 -12.50 -1.53 15.55
CA ILE A 97 -12.84 -2.94 15.85
C ILE A 97 -14.27 -3.23 15.36
N ASP A 98 -15.22 -2.35 15.64
CA ASP A 98 -16.55 -2.41 15.03
C ASP A 98 -16.52 -1.76 13.64
N MET A 99 -16.36 -2.60 12.61
CA MET A 99 -16.32 -2.15 11.22
C MET A 99 -17.63 -1.52 10.73
N ASN A 100 -18.75 -1.64 11.46
CA ASN A 100 -19.98 -0.89 11.14
C ASN A 100 -19.86 0.61 11.48
N ARG A 101 -18.88 0.97 12.31
CA ARG A 101 -18.57 2.37 12.69
C ARG A 101 -17.48 2.99 11.83
N TRP A 102 -16.93 2.24 10.87
CA TRP A 102 -15.99 2.76 9.89
C TRP A 102 -16.67 3.71 8.91
N ASN A 103 -16.06 4.87 8.66
CA ASN A 103 -16.59 5.87 7.74
C ASN A 103 -16.25 5.62 6.27
N ARG A 104 -15.61 4.48 5.96
CA ARG A 104 -15.23 4.06 4.61
C ARG A 104 -14.17 4.94 3.95
N ALA A 105 -13.44 5.73 4.74
CA ALA A 105 -12.32 6.53 4.28
C ALA A 105 -11.00 6.06 4.93
N LEU A 106 -9.93 6.21 4.14
CA LEU A 106 -8.56 5.94 4.55
C LEU A 106 -7.80 7.26 4.67
N TYR A 107 -7.02 7.41 5.74
CA TYR A 107 -6.04 8.46 5.88
C TYR A 107 -4.64 7.84 5.76
N HIS A 108 -3.97 8.09 4.65
CA HIS A 108 -2.62 7.61 4.41
C HIS A 108 -1.58 8.65 4.84
N THR A 109 -0.57 8.22 5.59
CA THR A 109 0.57 9.05 5.95
C THR A 109 1.90 8.35 5.69
N VAL A 110 2.88 9.14 5.26
CA VAL A 110 4.26 8.69 5.05
C VAL A 110 5.00 8.83 6.39
N SER A 111 5.36 7.70 6.99
CA SER A 111 6.04 7.71 8.29
C SER A 111 7.47 8.24 8.12
N ASN A 112 7.72 9.48 8.54
CA ASN A 112 9.07 10.00 8.71
C ASN A 112 9.56 9.57 10.10
N ARG A 113 10.48 8.60 10.16
CA ARG A 113 11.16 8.07 11.37
C ARG A 113 10.32 7.20 12.32
N GLY A 114 9.46 6.32 11.79
CA GLY A 114 8.90 5.20 12.56
C GLY A 114 8.00 5.59 13.74
N GLY A 115 7.62 6.87 13.82
CA GLY A 115 6.75 7.39 14.84
C GLY A 115 5.31 7.36 14.38
N ALA A 116 4.48 6.65 15.13
CA ALA A 116 3.07 6.94 15.15
C ALA A 116 2.86 8.30 15.81
N GLY A 117 2.93 9.40 15.06
CA GLY A 117 2.15 10.57 15.48
C GLY A 117 0.74 10.05 15.75
N ALA A 118 0.20 10.31 16.94
CA ALA A 118 -1.20 10.05 17.24
C ALA A 118 -1.97 10.64 16.06
N ALA A 119 -2.56 9.76 15.25
CA ALA A 119 -3.61 10.10 14.31
C ALA A 119 -4.43 11.24 14.95
N GLU A 120 -4.61 12.38 14.27
CA GLU A 120 -5.32 13.50 14.89
C GLU A 120 -6.62 12.94 15.48
N THR A 121 -6.79 12.96 16.81
CA THR A 121 -7.87 12.26 17.52
C THR A 121 -9.24 12.50 16.85
N ALA A 122 -9.42 13.70 16.31
CA ALA A 122 -10.59 14.12 15.53
C ALA A 122 -10.88 13.32 14.24
N LEU A 123 -9.92 12.60 13.68
CA LEU A 123 -10.09 11.68 12.56
C LEU A 123 -10.50 10.27 13.06
N LEU A 124 -9.93 9.82 14.18
CA LEU A 124 -10.33 8.55 14.80
C LEU A 124 -11.78 8.61 15.32
N GLU A 125 -12.17 9.73 15.93
CA GLU A 125 -13.55 10.01 16.35
C GLU A 125 -14.54 10.06 15.18
N ARG A 126 -14.04 10.32 13.96
CA ARG A 126 -14.83 10.31 12.72
C ARG A 126 -14.82 8.97 12.00
N GLY A 127 -14.10 7.97 12.51
CA GLY A 127 -14.10 6.62 11.97
C GLY A 127 -13.18 6.40 10.79
N PHE A 128 -12.11 7.20 10.62
CA PHE A 128 -11.11 6.97 9.57
C PHE A 128 -10.23 5.77 9.90
N ALA A 129 -9.89 4.95 8.90
CA ALA A 129 -8.77 4.01 9.04
C ALA A 129 -7.45 4.67 8.63
N PHE A 130 -6.42 4.50 9.44
CA PHE A 130 -5.10 5.08 9.21
C PHE A 130 -4.17 4.07 8.56
N VAL A 131 -3.53 4.44 7.47
CA VAL A 131 -2.62 3.58 6.72
C VAL A 131 -1.23 4.19 6.70
N ARG A 132 -0.22 3.43 7.12
CA ARG A 132 1.19 3.78 6.97
C ARG A 132 1.85 2.79 6.05
N VAL A 133 2.63 3.30 5.10
CA VAL A 133 3.36 2.49 4.13
C VAL A 133 4.84 2.81 4.23
N GLY A 134 5.66 1.77 4.22
CA GLY A 134 7.10 1.89 4.16
C GLY A 134 7.51 2.43 2.79
N TRP A 135 8.19 3.58 2.79
CA TRP A 135 8.60 4.25 1.55
C TRP A 135 10.12 4.26 1.37
N GLN A 136 10.86 4.15 2.47
CA GLN A 136 12.31 4.29 2.49
C GLN A 136 12.96 2.93 2.27
N GLY A 137 13.73 2.81 1.18
CA GLY A 137 14.34 1.55 0.72
C GLY A 137 15.79 1.31 1.13
N ASP A 138 16.43 2.26 1.82
CA ASP A 138 17.78 2.15 2.37
C ASP A 138 17.81 1.74 3.86
N LEU A 139 16.64 1.49 4.46
CA LEU A 139 16.54 0.99 5.83
C LEU A 139 16.68 -0.53 5.87
N THR A 140 17.52 -1.03 6.78
CA THR A 140 17.54 -2.46 7.11
C THR A 140 16.21 -2.84 7.78
N PRO A 141 15.45 -3.81 7.25
CA PRO A 141 14.21 -4.24 7.87
C PRO A 141 14.45 -4.81 9.27
N THR A 142 13.59 -4.45 10.22
CA THR A 142 13.50 -5.01 11.56
C THR A 142 12.06 -5.51 11.79
N GLY A 143 11.81 -6.21 12.89
CA GLY A 143 10.44 -6.63 13.23
C GLY A 143 9.48 -5.45 13.47
N SER A 144 9.98 -4.24 13.73
CA SER A 144 9.18 -3.10 14.18
C SER A 144 9.15 -1.91 13.22
N ASN A 145 10.16 -1.73 12.36
CA ASN A 145 10.17 -0.59 11.43
C ASN A 145 9.25 -0.83 10.20
N ILE A 146 8.85 0.26 9.54
CA ILE A 146 8.02 0.21 8.33
C ILE A 146 8.93 0.58 7.16
N VAL A 147 9.21 -0.35 6.26
CA VAL A 147 10.23 -0.21 5.22
C VAL A 147 9.73 -0.62 3.84
N ALA A 148 10.42 -0.14 2.80
CA ALA A 148 10.23 -0.63 1.44
C ALA A 148 11.27 -1.73 1.14
N TYR A 149 10.86 -2.77 0.44
CA TYR A 149 11.74 -3.81 -0.10
C TYR A 149 11.79 -3.57 -1.62
N LEU A 150 12.83 -2.87 -2.04
CA LEU A 150 12.99 -2.46 -3.43
C LEU A 150 13.94 -3.40 -4.18
N PRO A 151 13.65 -3.70 -5.46
CA PRO A 151 14.51 -4.54 -6.26
C PRO A 151 15.84 -3.84 -6.54
N VAL A 152 16.88 -4.65 -6.67
CA VAL A 152 18.26 -4.18 -6.81
C VAL A 152 18.61 -4.04 -8.28
N ALA A 153 18.75 -2.81 -8.75
CA ALA A 153 19.10 -2.56 -10.15
C ALA A 153 20.55 -2.99 -10.49
N SER A 154 20.74 -3.49 -11.71
CA SER A 154 22.06 -3.82 -12.25
C SER A 154 22.77 -2.60 -12.85
N ASN A 155 24.09 -2.63 -12.80
CA ASN A 155 24.98 -1.71 -13.51
C ASN A 155 24.99 -2.03 -15.01
N PRO A 156 25.47 -1.09 -15.86
CA PRO A 156 25.64 -1.32 -17.29
C PRO A 156 26.55 -2.51 -17.63
N ASP A 157 27.46 -2.89 -16.73
CA ASP A 157 28.36 -4.03 -16.85
C ASP A 157 27.75 -5.36 -16.34
N GLY A 158 26.48 -5.34 -15.91
CA GLY A 158 25.76 -6.50 -15.38
C GLY A 158 25.98 -6.79 -13.89
N SER A 159 26.86 -6.06 -13.20
CA SER A 159 27.04 -6.21 -11.74
C SER A 159 25.86 -5.62 -10.97
N SER A 160 25.44 -6.21 -9.84
CA SER A 160 24.38 -5.62 -9.01
C SER A 160 24.90 -4.38 -8.28
N ARG A 161 24.12 -3.28 -8.24
CA ARG A 161 24.40 -2.21 -7.27
C ARG A 161 24.02 -2.70 -5.89
N SER A 162 24.85 -2.57 -4.87
CA SER A 162 24.48 -3.04 -3.53
C SER A 162 23.19 -2.35 -3.04
N SER A 163 22.11 -3.11 -2.82
CA SER A 163 21.08 -2.72 -1.85
C SER A 163 21.32 -3.52 -0.57
N SER A 164 21.31 -2.84 0.57
CA SER A 164 21.31 -3.49 1.87
C SER A 164 19.89 -3.86 2.25
N SER A 165 19.30 -4.87 1.60
CA SER A 165 18.02 -5.43 2.04
C SER A 165 18.04 -6.95 1.95
N THR A 166 18.73 -7.58 2.89
CA THR A 166 18.56 -9.00 3.18
C THR A 166 17.11 -9.22 3.60
N THR A 167 16.35 -9.98 2.82
CA THR A 167 14.98 -10.43 3.14
C THR A 167 14.95 -11.10 4.52
N PRO A 168 14.32 -10.54 5.56
CA PRO A 168 13.95 -11.32 6.72
C PRO A 168 12.62 -12.02 6.43
N SER A 169 12.57 -13.31 6.73
CA SER A 169 11.32 -14.09 6.75
C SER A 169 10.38 -13.48 7.80
N PRO A 170 9.12 -13.12 7.49
CA PRO A 170 8.28 -12.36 8.42
C PRO A 170 7.83 -13.16 9.64
N PHE A 171 7.79 -14.49 9.58
CA PHE A 171 7.35 -15.31 10.70
C PHE A 171 8.11 -16.63 10.78
N ARG A 172 9.01 -16.75 11.77
CA ARG A 172 9.42 -18.04 12.30
C ARG A 172 9.24 -17.98 13.82
N GLY A 173 8.15 -18.58 14.27
CA GLY A 173 7.75 -18.57 15.68
C GLY A 173 8.72 -19.30 16.59
N GLY A 174 8.64 -18.91 17.87
CA GLY A 174 8.99 -19.66 19.07
C GLY A 174 8.22 -18.94 20.19
N GLY A 175 7.38 -19.58 20.99
CA GLY A 175 7.51 -20.89 21.61
C GLY A 175 7.39 -20.64 23.11
#